data_AF-A0A7V6ANG6-F1
#
_entry.id   AF-A0A7V6ANG6-F1
#
_cell.length_a   1.000
_cell.length_b   1.000
_cell.length_c   1.000
_cell.angle_alpha   90.00
_cell.angle_beta   90.00
_cell.angle_gamma   90.00
#
_symmetry.space_group_name_H-M   'P 1'
#
loop_
_entity.id
_entity.type
_entity.pdbx_description
1 polymer ?
#
loop_
_entity_poly.entity_id
_entity_poly.type
_entity_poly.pdbx_seq_one_letter_code
_entity_poly.pdbx_strand_id
1 'polypeptide(L)'
;MNAEEKIKNAKTFAKNIRFLRRASGLVSQGRGFSQEELAEALKISRRTLITWESGQIPHKSNIHKAAKFFSRKLDVQISPDELVEEDLSQAEELLPLSEFERTLSPESRKIYRSLFLSTRGMEKVDLEKVIDFIMFLKSRV
;
A
#
# COMPACT_ATOMS: atom_id res chain seq x y z
N MET A 1 3.08 15.43 -22.51
CA MET A 1 2.00 14.66 -21.86
C MET A 1 0.68 14.94 -22.57
N ASN A 2 0.11 13.92 -23.21
CA ASN A 2 -1.18 14.05 -23.92
C ASN A 2 -2.36 14.07 -22.91
N ALA A 3 -3.58 14.34 -23.37
CA ALA A 3 -4.74 14.45 -22.47
C ALA A 3 -5.11 13.12 -21.79
N GLU A 4 -4.93 11.99 -22.47
CA GLU A 4 -5.23 10.66 -21.93
C GLU A 4 -4.25 10.26 -20.82
N GLU A 5 -2.97 10.58 -21.02
CA GLU A 5 -1.88 10.35 -20.07
C GLU A 5 -2.08 11.17 -18.80
N LYS A 6 -2.51 12.44 -18.92
CA LYS A 6 -2.90 13.26 -17.76
C LYS A 6 -4.05 12.62 -16.96
N ILE A 7 -5.07 12.12 -17.64
CA ILE A 7 -6.23 11.48 -17.00
C ILE A 7 -5.82 10.17 -16.31
N LYS A 8 -4.97 9.38 -16.97
CA LYS A 8 -4.40 8.15 -16.40
C LYS A 8 -3.61 8.47 -15.13
N ASN A 9 -2.66 9.40 -15.20
CA ASN A 9 -1.81 9.78 -14.07
C ASN A 9 -2.64 10.36 -12.91
N ALA A 10 -3.68 11.14 -13.20
CA ALA A 10 -4.61 11.63 -12.17
C ALA A 10 -5.30 10.49 -11.41
N LYS A 11 -5.78 9.47 -12.13
CA LYS A 11 -6.41 8.28 -11.54
C LYS A 11 -5.40 7.46 -10.73
N THR A 12 -4.21 7.25 -11.28
CA THR A 12 -3.12 6.51 -10.62
C THR A 12 -2.70 7.21 -9.33
N PHE A 13 -2.40 8.51 -9.38
CA PHE A 13 -2.07 9.32 -8.21
C PHE A 13 -3.14 9.23 -7.11
N ALA A 14 -4.42 9.42 -7.45
CA ALA A 14 -5.52 9.32 -6.49
C ALA A 14 -5.64 7.95 -5.85
N LYS A 15 -5.40 6.88 -6.63
CA LYS A 15 -5.36 5.50 -6.12
C LYS A 15 -4.19 5.33 -5.14
N ASN A 16 -3.01 5.79 -5.52
CA ASN A 16 -1.80 5.70 -4.70
C ASN A 16 -1.95 6.43 -3.36
N ILE A 17 -2.47 7.66 -3.36
CA ILE A 17 -2.68 8.41 -2.11
C ILE A 17 -3.62 7.66 -1.16
N ARG A 18 -4.74 7.12 -1.66
CA ARG A 18 -5.68 6.33 -0.84
C ARG A 18 -5.04 5.07 -0.28
N PHE A 19 -4.29 4.36 -1.12
CA PHE A 19 -3.59 3.14 -0.74
C PHE A 19 -2.52 3.42 0.33
N LEU A 20 -1.61 4.35 0.05
CA LEU A 20 -0.50 4.72 0.95
C LEU A 20 -0.98 5.33 2.26
N ARG A 21 -2.10 6.07 2.27
CA ARG A 21 -2.74 6.56 3.50
C ARG A 21 -3.14 5.41 4.41
N ARG A 22 -3.77 4.38 3.84
CA ARG A 22 -4.17 3.19 4.60
C ARG A 22 -2.94 2.41 5.05
N ALA A 23 -1.99 2.15 4.15
CA ALA A 23 -0.78 1.39 4.45
C ALA A 23 0.06 2.04 5.55
N SER A 24 0.40 3.33 5.42
CA SER A 24 1.22 4.06 6.41
C SER A 24 0.54 4.20 7.77
N GLY A 25 -0.80 4.36 7.78
CA GLY A 25 -1.57 4.35 9.02
C GLY A 25 -1.53 2.99 9.68
N LEU A 26 -1.76 1.91 8.91
CA LEU A 26 -1.70 0.55 9.41
C LEU A 26 -0.32 0.28 10.05
N VAL A 27 0.77 0.68 9.41
CA VAL A 27 2.11 0.54 9.99
C VAL A 27 2.28 1.38 11.26
N SER A 28 1.77 2.61 11.30
CA SER A 28 2.02 3.55 12.40
C SER A 28 1.15 3.34 13.64
N GLN A 29 -0.13 2.98 13.48
CA GLN A 29 -1.14 3.01 14.56
C GLN A 29 -2.12 1.84 14.52
N GLY A 30 -1.81 0.80 13.77
CA GLY A 30 -2.63 -0.40 13.71
C GLY A 30 -3.86 -0.31 12.79
N ARG A 31 -4.27 0.90 12.41
CA ARG A 31 -5.39 1.22 11.49
C ARG A 31 -4.98 2.24 10.43
N GLY A 32 -5.67 2.28 9.29
CA GLY A 32 -5.40 3.31 8.27
C GLY A 32 -5.58 4.74 8.80
N PHE A 33 -4.78 5.68 8.28
CA PHE A 33 -4.94 7.10 8.63
C PHE A 33 -6.29 7.61 8.12
N SER A 34 -6.96 8.45 8.91
CA SER A 34 -8.08 9.25 8.42
C SER A 34 -7.57 10.31 7.43
N GLN A 35 -8.48 10.93 6.67
CA GLN A 35 -8.10 12.04 5.78
C GLN A 35 -7.57 13.24 6.59
N GLU A 36 -8.13 13.50 7.78
CA GLU A 36 -7.65 14.59 8.65
C GLU A 36 -6.22 14.32 9.13
N GLU A 37 -5.96 13.10 9.62
CA GLU A 37 -4.65 12.70 10.14
C GLU A 37 -3.55 12.79 9.08
N LEU A 38 -3.80 12.32 7.86
CA LEU A 38 -2.82 12.44 6.79
C LEU A 38 -2.64 13.91 6.36
N ALA A 39 -3.72 14.69 6.30
CA ALA A 39 -3.64 16.09 5.93
C ALA A 39 -2.80 16.89 6.93
N GLU A 40 -3.00 16.66 8.24
CA GLU A 40 -2.20 17.25 9.30
C GLU A 40 -0.73 16.84 9.20
N ALA A 41 -0.45 15.55 9.00
CA ALA A 41 0.92 15.05 8.83
C ALA A 41 1.63 15.66 7.62
N LEU A 42 0.89 15.88 6.53
CA LEU A 42 1.36 16.56 5.33
C LEU A 42 1.27 18.09 5.41
N LYS A 43 0.85 18.66 6.55
CA LYS A 43 0.60 20.10 6.75
C LYS A 43 -0.17 20.74 5.59
N ILE A 44 -1.26 20.11 5.18
CA ILE A 44 -2.23 20.60 4.19
C ILE A 44 -3.63 20.57 4.79
N SER A 45 -4.61 21.22 4.15
CA SER A 45 -6.00 21.10 4.60
C SER A 45 -6.57 19.73 4.25
N ARG A 46 -7.51 19.22 5.06
CA ARG A 46 -8.28 18.01 4.70
C ARG A 46 -8.97 18.14 3.34
N ARG A 47 -9.48 19.34 3.00
CA ARG A 47 -10.09 19.60 1.69
C ARG A 47 -9.10 19.38 0.55
N THR A 48 -7.85 19.83 0.71
CA THR A 48 -6.77 19.58 -0.25
C THR A 48 -6.51 18.09 -0.42
N LEU A 49 -6.48 17.31 0.67
CA LEU A 49 -6.29 15.88 0.56
C LEU A 49 -7.47 15.20 -0.17
N ILE A 50 -8.71 15.62 0.09
CA ILE A 50 -9.90 15.09 -0.62
C ILE A 50 -9.75 15.30 -2.13
N THR A 51 -9.27 16.46 -2.58
CA THR A 51 -9.10 16.70 -4.02
C THR A 51 -7.98 15.86 -4.61
N TRP A 52 -6.93 15.57 -3.85
CA TRP A 52 -5.87 14.64 -4.28
C TRP A 52 -6.42 13.23 -4.45
N GLU A 53 -7.20 12.75 -3.48
CA GLU A 53 -7.85 11.44 -3.53
C GLU A 53 -8.94 11.33 -4.60
N SER A 54 -9.39 12.46 -5.17
CA SER A 54 -10.31 12.51 -6.32
C SER A 54 -9.61 12.70 -7.68
N GLY A 55 -8.28 12.81 -7.71
CA GLY A 55 -7.50 12.88 -8.96
C GLY A 55 -6.89 14.23 -9.29
N GLN A 56 -6.99 15.23 -8.41
CA GLN A 56 -6.25 16.47 -8.61
C GLN A 56 -4.77 16.25 -8.26
N ILE A 57 -3.91 16.23 -9.29
CA ILE A 57 -2.46 16.17 -9.09
C ILE A 57 -1.98 17.51 -8.51
N PRO A 58 -1.30 17.53 -7.35
CA PRO A 58 -0.82 18.76 -6.75
C PRO A 58 0.45 19.29 -7.41
N HIS A 59 0.87 20.48 -6.98
CA HIS A 59 2.15 21.04 -7.39
C HIS A 59 3.33 20.13 -6.98
N LYS A 60 4.42 20.16 -7.75
CA LYS A 60 5.61 19.30 -7.59
C LYS A 60 6.14 19.25 -6.15
N SER A 61 6.19 20.39 -5.47
CA SER A 61 6.62 20.50 -4.06
C SER A 61 5.80 19.62 -3.09
N ASN A 62 4.49 19.55 -3.31
CA ASN A 62 3.59 18.73 -2.49
C ASN A 62 3.71 17.23 -2.82
N ILE A 63 3.95 16.88 -4.10
CA ILE A 63 4.25 15.50 -4.50
C ILE A 63 5.53 15.02 -3.79
N HIS A 64 6.59 15.84 -3.79
CA HIS A 64 7.84 15.51 -3.11
C HIS A 64 7.65 15.32 -1.60
N LYS A 65 6.84 16.18 -0.99
CA LYS A 65 6.52 16.09 0.44
C LYS A 65 5.76 14.79 0.76
N ALA A 66 4.77 14.43 -0.05
CA ALA A 66 4.01 13.20 0.10
C ALA A 66 4.90 11.96 -0.09
N ALA A 67 5.69 11.92 -1.17
CA ALA A 67 6.62 10.83 -1.46
C ALA A 67 7.62 10.62 -0.30
N LYS A 68 8.24 11.70 0.20
CA LYS A 68 9.14 11.65 1.35
C LYS A 68 8.44 11.17 2.63
N PHE A 69 7.23 11.62 2.88
CA PHE A 69 6.45 11.20 4.06
C PHE A 69 6.16 9.70 4.00
N PHE A 70 5.62 9.19 2.90
CA PHE A 70 5.29 7.78 2.76
C PHE A 70 6.53 6.91 2.77
N SER A 71 7.61 7.36 2.12
CA SER A 71 8.89 6.63 2.13
C SER A 71 9.38 6.38 3.55
N ARG A 72 9.38 7.43 4.39
CA ARG A 72 9.78 7.33 5.79
C ARG A 72 8.81 6.48 6.63
N LYS A 73 7.51 6.53 6.32
CA LYS A 73 6.48 5.82 7.11
C LYS A 73 6.43 4.33 6.81
N LEU A 74 6.78 3.93 5.58
CA LEU A 74 6.74 2.55 5.13
C LEU A 74 8.14 1.92 5.08
N ASP A 75 9.19 2.70 5.32
CA ASP A 75 10.60 2.29 5.20
C ASP A 75 10.92 1.71 3.81
N VAL A 76 10.38 2.37 2.77
CA VAL A 76 10.55 2.03 1.35
C VAL A 76 10.88 3.32 0.61
N GLN A 77 11.67 3.26 -0.45
CA GLN A 77 11.92 4.43 -1.28
C GLN A 77 10.77 4.61 -2.28
N ILE A 78 10.06 5.74 -2.21
CA ILE A 78 9.04 6.14 -3.18
C ILE A 78 9.47 7.47 -3.78
N SER A 79 9.72 7.50 -5.08
CA SER A 79 10.02 8.70 -5.83
C SER A 79 8.76 9.52 -6.16
N PRO A 80 8.90 10.83 -6.41
CA PRO A 80 7.78 11.67 -6.82
C PRO A 80 7.10 11.21 -8.11
N ASP A 81 7.86 10.64 -9.04
CA ASP A 81 7.36 10.22 -10.35
C ASP A 81 6.61 8.89 -10.22
N GLU A 82 7.16 7.91 -9.49
CA GLU A 82 6.46 6.66 -9.15
C GLU A 82 5.11 6.93 -8.46
N LEU A 83 5.06 7.91 -7.55
CA LEU A 83 3.83 8.29 -6.86
C LEU A 83 2.70 8.73 -7.81
N VAL A 84 3.04 9.26 -8.99
CA VAL A 84 2.08 9.78 -9.96
C VAL A 84 1.81 8.79 -11.10
N GLU A 85 2.85 8.11 -11.56
CA GLU A 85 2.85 7.39 -12.84
C GLU A 85 2.67 5.88 -12.66
N GLU A 86 3.09 5.32 -11.53
CA GLU A 86 3.09 3.88 -11.26
C GLU A 86 1.98 3.46 -10.31
N ASP A 87 1.43 2.25 -10.49
CA ASP A 87 0.40 1.71 -9.59
C ASP A 87 1.02 1.10 -8.34
N LEU A 88 1.30 1.94 -7.33
CA LEU A 88 1.93 1.54 -6.08
C LEU A 88 1.09 0.56 -5.25
N SER A 89 -0.20 0.38 -5.56
CA SER A 89 -1.00 -0.66 -4.90
C SER A 89 -0.60 -2.07 -5.31
N GLN A 90 0.22 -2.22 -6.36
CA GLN A 90 0.74 -3.52 -6.80
C GLN A 90 2.10 -3.85 -6.18
N ALA A 91 2.78 -2.87 -5.57
CA ALA A 91 4.09 -3.08 -4.97
C ALA A 91 3.96 -3.90 -3.67
N GLU A 92 4.52 -5.10 -3.70
CA GLU A 92 4.42 -6.10 -2.61
C GLU A 92 5.04 -5.60 -1.31
N GLU A 93 6.06 -4.74 -1.40
CA GLU A 93 6.73 -4.10 -0.27
C GLU A 93 5.81 -3.17 0.52
N LEU A 94 4.78 -2.60 -0.12
CA LEU A 94 3.87 -1.60 0.44
C LEU A 94 2.57 -2.20 0.98
N LEU A 95 2.38 -3.52 0.86
CA LEU A 95 1.20 -4.19 1.41
C LEU A 95 1.25 -4.12 2.95
N PRO A 96 0.23 -3.53 3.59
CA PRO A 96 0.20 -3.45 5.04
C PRO A 96 0.10 -4.84 5.62
N LEU A 97 0.93 -5.10 6.64
CA LEU A 97 0.86 -6.33 7.42
C LEU A 97 -0.58 -6.51 7.92
N SER A 98 -1.20 -7.62 7.54
CA SER A 98 -2.42 -8.11 8.19
C SER A 98 -2.21 -8.16 9.71
N GLU A 99 -3.29 -8.09 10.48
CA GLU A 99 -3.22 -8.20 11.95
C GLU A 99 -2.49 -9.48 12.37
N PHE A 100 -2.64 -10.55 11.58
CA PHE A 100 -1.88 -11.79 11.66
C PHE A 100 -0.37 -11.59 11.40
N GLU A 101 0.02 -10.90 10.33
CA GLU A 101 1.45 -10.66 10.05
C GLU A 101 2.17 -9.81 11.10
N ARG A 102 1.43 -9.02 11.89
CA ARG A 102 1.99 -8.28 13.02
C ARG A 102 2.31 -9.17 14.22
N THR A 103 1.63 -10.31 14.39
CA THR A 103 1.94 -11.28 15.45
C THR A 103 3.11 -12.20 15.08
N LEU A 104 3.50 -12.24 13.80
CA LEU A 104 4.62 -13.03 13.31
C LEU A 104 5.97 -12.39 13.65
N SER A 105 6.96 -13.23 14.01
CA SER A 105 8.37 -12.85 14.05
C SER A 105 8.88 -12.40 12.67
N PRO A 106 9.98 -11.62 12.60
CA PRO A 106 10.56 -11.20 11.32
C PRO A 106 10.85 -12.35 10.33
N GLU A 107 11.35 -13.48 10.82
CA GLU A 107 11.61 -14.68 10.03
C GLU A 107 10.31 -15.31 9.51
N SER A 108 9.32 -15.49 10.40
CA SER A 108 8.00 -16.05 10.04
C SER A 108 7.26 -15.17 9.05
N ARG A 109 7.45 -13.85 9.13
CA ARG A 109 6.85 -12.88 8.20
C ARG A 109 7.42 -13.01 6.78
N LYS A 110 8.71 -13.28 6.62
CA LYS A 110 9.33 -13.54 5.30
C LYS A 110 8.72 -14.79 4.66
N ILE A 111 8.55 -15.85 5.45
CA ILE A 111 7.93 -17.11 4.99
C ILE A 111 6.47 -16.88 4.60
N TYR A 112 5.70 -16.18 5.44
CA TYR A 112 4.31 -15.84 5.15
C TYR A 112 4.16 -15.06 3.85
N ARG A 113 4.98 -14.01 3.65
CA ARG A 113 4.97 -13.23 2.41
C ARG A 113 5.30 -14.09 1.20
N SER A 114 6.35 -14.90 1.28
CA SER A 114 6.72 -15.82 0.18
C SER A 114 5.57 -16.75 -0.18
N LEU A 115 4.86 -17.29 0.80
CA LEU A 115 3.70 -18.17 0.58
C LEU A 115 2.53 -17.39 -0.04
N PHE A 116 2.19 -16.23 0.52
CA PHE A 116 1.09 -15.39 0.04
C PHE A 116 1.29 -14.92 -1.41
N LEU A 117 2.53 -14.57 -1.77
CA LEU A 117 2.87 -14.18 -3.13
C LEU A 117 2.82 -15.38 -4.09
N SER A 118 3.30 -16.53 -3.66
CA SER A 118 3.28 -17.75 -4.47
C SER A 118 1.85 -18.24 -4.76
N THR A 119 0.89 -17.91 -3.91
CA THR A 119 -0.52 -18.28 -4.08
C THR A 119 -1.34 -17.21 -4.81
N ARG A 120 -0.73 -16.06 -5.12
CA ARG A 120 -1.39 -14.94 -5.82
C ARG A 120 -1.73 -15.37 -7.25
N GLY A 121 -3.02 -15.36 -7.59
CA GLY A 121 -3.51 -15.75 -8.92
C GLY A 121 -3.78 -17.25 -9.09
N MET A 122 -3.67 -18.04 -8.02
CA MET A 122 -4.15 -19.42 -8.03
C MET A 122 -5.68 -19.46 -8.02
N GLU A 123 -6.23 -20.45 -8.72
CA GLU A 123 -7.66 -20.76 -8.67
C GLU A 123 -8.06 -21.28 -7.29
N LYS A 124 -9.34 -21.12 -6.93
CA LYS A 124 -9.87 -21.54 -5.62
C LYS A 124 -9.54 -23.00 -5.31
N VAL A 125 -9.64 -23.88 -6.30
CA VAL A 125 -9.37 -25.32 -6.18
C VAL A 125 -7.91 -25.60 -5.79
N ASP A 126 -6.97 -24.80 -6.29
CA ASP A 126 -5.55 -24.98 -5.96
C ASP A 126 -5.19 -24.36 -4.61
N LEU A 127 -5.85 -23.25 -4.24
CA LEU A 127 -5.76 -22.70 -2.89
C LEU A 127 -6.27 -23.67 -1.83
N GLU A 128 -7.37 -24.38 -2.09
CA GLU A 128 -7.90 -25.43 -1.19
C GLU A 128 -6.86 -26.54 -0.97
N LYS A 129 -6.16 -27.00 -2.02
CA LYS A 129 -5.07 -27.99 -1.88
C LYS A 129 -3.90 -27.47 -1.04
N VAL A 130 -3.54 -26.19 -1.17
CA VAL A 130 -2.49 -25.58 -0.35
C VAL A 130 -2.90 -25.55 1.13
N ILE A 131 -4.17 -25.21 1.41
CA ILE A 131 -4.72 -25.24 2.78
C ILE A 131 -4.67 -26.66 3.34
N ASP A 132 -5.14 -27.65 2.58
CA ASP A 132 -5.15 -29.06 3.00
C ASP A 132 -3.74 -29.57 3.28
N PHE A 133 -2.75 -29.20 2.46
CA PHE A 133 -1.36 -29.56 2.68
C PHE A 133 -0.80 -28.96 3.98
N ILE A 134 -1.09 -27.68 4.27
CA ILE A 134 -0.68 -27.03 5.52
C ILE A 134 -1.35 -27.71 6.73
N MET A 135 -2.64 -28.05 6.62
CA MET A 135 -3.38 -28.76 7.68
C MET A 135 -2.82 -30.17 7.91
N PHE A 136 -2.45 -30.88 6.85
CA PHE A 136 -1.77 -32.17 6.94
C PHE A 136 -0.41 -32.08 7.63
N LEU A 137 0.39 -31.05 7.35
CA LEU A 137 1.66 -30.88 8.05
C LEU A 137 1.46 -30.61 9.55
N LYS A 138 0.43 -29.84 9.92
CA LYS A 138 0.11 -29.54 11.32
C LYS A 138 -0.33 -30.76 12.12
N SER A 139 -0.95 -31.76 11.51
CA SER A 139 -1.40 -32.97 12.22
C SER A 139 -0.27 -33.98 12.47
N ARG A 140 0.94 -33.75 11.94
CA ARG A 140 2.12 -34.62 12.10
C ARG A 140 3.05 -34.18 13.24
N VAL A 141 2.76 -33.04 13.88
CA VAL A 141 3.50 -32.47 15.01
C VAL A 141 2.67 -32.63 16.27
#